data_AF-B6D942-F1
#
_entry.id   AF-B6D942-F1
#
_cell.length_a   1.000
_cell.length_b   1.000
_cell.length_c   1.000
_cell.angle_alpha   90.00
_cell.angle_beta   90.00
_cell.angle_gamma   90.00
#
_symmetry.space_group_name_H-M   'P 1'
#
loop_
_entity.id
_entity.type
_entity.pdbx_description
1 polymer ?
#
loop_
_entity_poly.entity_id
_entity_poly.type
_entity_poly.pdbx_seq_one_letter_code
_entity_poly.pdbx_strand_id
1 'polypeptide(L)' 'MQKVELYDKLKIYIARRGCCTLKEIEEALGIDEGTALVYLSRLAKKHVITRKWTRDYQDRKVRLYCISSGFLKEIGLS' A
#
# COMPACT_ATOMS: atom_id res chain seq x y z
N MET A 1 10.83 -16.40 -9.07
CA MET A 1 11.17 -16.05 -7.67
C MET A 1 10.98 -14.56 -7.31
N GLN A 2 10.77 -13.64 -8.28
CA GLN A 2 10.63 -12.19 -8.00
C GLN A 2 9.26 -11.73 -7.45
N LYS A 3 8.16 -12.45 -7.75
CA LYS A 3 6.79 -12.00 -7.41
C LYS A 3 6.45 -12.05 -5.92
N VAL A 4 7.00 -13.04 -5.19
CA VAL A 4 6.78 -13.19 -3.74
C VAL A 4 7.51 -12.07 -2.99
N GLU A 5 8.75 -11.78 -3.41
CA GLU A 5 9.58 -10.73 -2.81
C GLU A 5 8.93 -9.34 -2.89
N LEU A 6 8.35 -8.97 -4.04
CA LEU A 6 7.73 -7.66 -4.21
C LEU A 6 6.45 -7.48 -3.38
N TYR A 7 5.66 -8.54 -3.24
CA TYR A 7 4.45 -8.52 -2.41
C TYR A 7 4.79 -8.23 -0.94
N ASP A 8 5.81 -8.91 -0.41
CA ASP A 8 6.25 -8.71 0.97
C ASP A 8 6.93 -7.36 1.16
N LYS A 9 7.77 -6.91 0.22
CA LYS A 9 8.34 -5.55 0.24
C LYS A 9 7.27 -4.47 0.32
N LEU A 10 6.25 -4.55 -0.53
CA LEU A 10 5.15 -3.59 -0.53
C LEU A 10 4.37 -3.62 0.78
N LYS A 11 4.06 -4.82 1.28
CA LYS A 11 3.36 -5.00 2.56
C LYS A 11 4.15 -4.38 3.72
N ILE A 12 5.45 -4.65 3.81
CA ILE A 12 6.34 -4.11 4.84
C ILE A 12 6.44 -2.58 4.72
N TYR A 13 6.59 -2.07 3.50
CA TYR A 13 6.66 -0.63 3.27
C TYR A 13 5.41 0.11 3.77
N ILE A 14 4.21 -0.36 3.39
CA ILE A 14 2.95 0.25 3.83
C ILE A 14 2.78 0.13 5.35
N ALA A 15 3.12 -1.02 5.95
CA ALA A 15 3.03 -1.22 7.39
C ALA A 15 3.92 -0.24 8.17
N ARG A 16 5.12 0.07 7.66
CA ARG A 16 6.05 1.03 8.29
C ARG A 16 5.61 2.48 8.14
N ARG A 17 4.99 2.84 7.00
CA ARG A 17 4.51 4.20 6.72
C ARG A 17 3.14 4.47 7.35
N GLY A 18 2.36 3.43 7.62
CA GLY A 18 0.95 3.53 8.01
C GLY A 18 0.03 3.82 6.81
N CYS A 19 0.33 4.87 6.03
CA CYS A 19 -0.36 5.23 4.79
C CYS A 19 0.61 5.78 3.75
N CYS A 20 0.31 5.55 2.47
CA CYS A 20 1.08 6.09 1.35
C CYS A 20 0.22 6.18 0.08
N THR A 21 0.59 7.10 -0.80
CA THR A 21 0.04 7.27 -2.14
C THR A 21 0.67 6.29 -3.13
N LEU A 22 0.04 6.11 -4.29
CA LEU A 22 0.61 5.30 -5.37
C LEU A 22 1.99 5.80 -5.78
N LYS A 23 2.13 7.12 -5.95
CA LYS A 23 3.40 7.77 -6.32
C LYS A 23 4.53 7.48 -5.33
N GLU A 24 4.26 7.59 -4.03
CA GLU A 24 5.25 7.25 -2.99
C GLU A 24 5.66 5.77 -2.99
N ILE A 25 4.77 4.88 -3.45
CA ILE A 25 5.07 3.44 -3.59
C ILE A 25 5.98 3.21 -4.79
N GLU A 26 5.68 3.83 -5.93
CA GLU A 26 6.49 3.75 -7.15
C GLU A 26 7.91 4.28 -6.89
N GLU A 27 8.02 5.46 -6.27
CA GLU A 27 9.30 6.10 -5.95
C GLU A 27 10.14 5.27 -4.95
N ALA A 28 9.51 4.70 -3.93
CA ALA A 28 10.23 3.95 -2.90
C ALA A 28 10.65 2.54 -3.33
N LEU A 29 9.85 1.88 -4.19
CA LEU A 29 10.08 0.48 -4.57
C LEU A 29 10.61 0.32 -6.00
N GLY A 30 10.68 1.40 -6.78
CA GLY A 30 11.15 1.35 -8.17
C GLY A 30 10.27 0.49 -9.07
N ILE A 31 8.95 0.51 -8.85
CA ILE A 31 7.98 -0.28 -9.61
C ILE A 31 7.02 0.64 -10.37
N ASP A 32 6.49 0.15 -11.49
CA ASP A 32 5.48 0.88 -12.26
C ASP A 32 4.09 0.82 -11.62
N GLU A 33 3.27 1.83 -11.92
CA GLU A 33 1.88 1.96 -11.49
C GLU A 33 1.06 0.68 -11.69
N GLY A 34 1.13 0.06 -12.87
CA GLY A 34 0.35 -1.13 -13.21
C GLY A 34 0.68 -2.29 -12.28
N THR A 35 1.97 -2.55 -12.08
CA THR A 35 2.48 -3.55 -11.15
C THR A 35 2.04 -3.24 -9.71
N ALA A 36 2.21 -2.00 -9.25
CA ALA A 36 1.81 -1.58 -7.91
C ALA A 36 0.30 -1.82 -7.68
N LEU A 37 -0.55 -1.44 -8.63
CA LEU A 37 -2.00 -1.59 -8.55
C LEU A 37 -2.44 -3.05 -8.44
N VAL A 38 -1.78 -3.97 -9.14
CA VAL A 38 -2.05 -5.42 -9.02
C VAL A 38 -1.79 -5.91 -7.60
N TYR A 39 -0.64 -5.56 -7.00
CA TYR A 39 -0.31 -6.00 -5.65
C TYR A 39 -1.15 -5.31 -4.58
N LEU A 40 -1.42 -4.01 -4.71
CA LEU A 40 -2.32 -3.27 -3.83
C LEU A 40 -3.73 -3.85 -3.86
N SER A 41 -4.22 -4.26 -5.04
CA SER A 41 -5.52 -4.92 -5.16
C SER A 41 -5.54 -6.27 -4.44
N ARG A 42 -4.45 -7.05 -4.50
CA ARG A 42 -4.32 -8.31 -3.76
C ARG A 42 -4.26 -8.10 -2.25
N LEU A 43 -3.50 -7.11 -1.78
CA LEU A 43 -3.44 -6.75 -0.36
C LEU A 43 -4.80 -6.31 0.17
N ALA A 44 -5.54 -5.51 -0.60
CA ALA A 44 -6.86 -5.05 -0.21
C ALA A 44 -7.89 -6.20 -0.16
N LYS A 45 -7.83 -7.14 -1.13
CA LYS A 45 -8.66 -8.37 -1.11
C LYS A 45 -8.42 -9.24 0.13
N LYS A 46 -7.20 -9.20 0.68
CA LYS A 46 -6.84 -9.91 1.92
C LYS A 46 -7.01 -9.07 3.18
N HIS A 47 -7.70 -7.94 3.10
CA HIS A 47 -7.93 -7.02 4.23
C HIS A 47 -6.65 -6.50 4.92
N VAL A 48 -5.49 -6.59 4.25
CA VAL A 48 -4.21 -6.09 4.78
C VAL A 48 -4.16 -4.57 4.73
N ILE A 49 -4.75 -3.98 3.67
CA ILE A 49 -4.80 -2.53 3.46
C ILE A 49 -6.22 -2.05 3.18
N THR A 50 -6.46 -0.79 3.48
CA THR A 50 -7.63 -0.02 3.09
C THR A 50 -7.27 1.01 2.01
N ARG A 51 -8.28 1.47 1.27
CA ARG A 51 -8.12 2.41 0.15
C ARG A 51 -9.08 3.58 0.35
N LYS A 52 -8.59 4.82 0.24
CA LYS A 52 -9.44 6.02 0.25
C LYS A 52 -8.99 7.03 -0.81
N TRP A 53 -9.93 7.83 -1.29
CA TRP A 53 -9.58 9.03 -2.05
C TRP A 53 -9.14 10.12 -1.08
N THR A 54 -8.13 10.87 -1.46
CA THR A 54 -7.70 12.10 -0.77
C THR A 54 -7.29 13.14 -1.80
N ARG A 55 -6.91 14.33 -1.34
CA ARG A 55 -6.32 15.36 -2.17
C ARG A 55 -4.89 15.59 -1.75
N ASP A 56 -4.00 15.75 -2.72
CA ASP A 56 -2.62 16.16 -2.44
C ASP A 56 -2.54 17.68 -2.16
N TYR A 57 -1.33 18.18 -1.92
CA TYR A 57 -1.07 19.60 -1.68
C TYR A 57 -1.36 20.50 -2.89
N GLN A 58 -1.55 19.92 -4.09
CA GLN A 58 -1.93 20.63 -5.31
C GLN A 58 -3.43 20.45 -5.64
N ASP A 59 -4.23 20.00 -4.66
CA ASP A 59 -5.67 19.76 -4.79
C ASP A 59 -6.03 18.64 -5.80
N ARG A 60 -5.06 17.83 -6.22
CA ARG A 60 -5.29 16.72 -7.15
C ARG A 60 -5.84 15.53 -6.39
N LYS A 61 -6.84 14.88 -6.99
CA LYS A 61 -7.44 13.66 -6.43
C LYS A 61 -6.45 12.49 -6.57
N VAL A 62 -5.95 12.02 -5.43
CA VAL A 62 -5.01 10.90 -5.36
C VAL A 62 -5.57 9.78 -4.49
N ARG A 63 -5.07 8.57 -4.71
CA ARG A 63 -5.46 7.39 -3.93
C ARG A 63 -4.46 7.13 -2.82
N LEU A 64 -4.98 7.01 -1.60
CA LEU A 64 -4.20 6.65 -0.42
C LEU A 64 -4.46 5.19 -0.05
N TYR A 65 -3.38 4.48 0.24
CA TYR A 65 -3.35 3.09 0.68
C TYR A 65 -2.84 3.05 2.11
N CYS A 66 -3.67 2.58 3.03
CA CYS A 66 -3.35 2.55 4.45
C CYS A 66 -3.36 1.13 4.98
N ILE A 67 -2.49 0.82 5.94
CA ILE A 67 -2.54 -0.45 6.66
C ILE A 67 -3.90 -0.58 7.36
N SER A 68 -4.47 -1.78 7.32
CA SER A 68 -5.73 -2.07 8.00
C SER A 68 -5.51 -2.19 9.50
N SER A 69 -6.34 -1.53 10.31
CA SER A 69 -6.32 -1.70 11.76
C SER A 69 -6.66 -3.13 12.18
N GLY A 70 -7.53 -3.82 11.43
CA GLY A 70 -7.80 -5.24 11.63
C GLY A 70 -6.55 -6.10 11.43
N PHE A 71 -5.80 -5.82 10.36
CA PHE A 71 -4.54 -6.51 10.09
C PHE A 71 -3.46 -6.21 11.16
N LEU A 72 -3.37 -4.96 11.65
CA LEU A 72 -2.46 -4.61 12.75
C LEU A 72 -2.77 -5.38 14.04
N LYS A 73 -4.05 -5.58 14.35
CA LYS A 73 -4.49 -6.41 15.48
C LYS A 73 -4.13 -7.87 15.30
N GLU A 74 -4.35 -8.42 14.09
CA GLU A 74 -4.00 -9.81 13.78
C GLU A 74 -2.51 -10.11 13.99
N ILE A 75 -1.63 -9.12 13.77
CA ILE A 75 -0.17 -9.26 13.95
C ILE A 75 0.35 -8.75 15.31
N GLY A 76 -0.54 -8.35 16.24
CA GLY A 76 -0.17 -7.95 17.60
C GLY A 76 0.54 -6.60 17.72
N LEU A 77 0.31 -5.67 16.78
CA LEU A 77 0.93 -4.33 16.76
C LEU A 77 -0.07 -3.19 17.07
N SER A 78 -1.22 -3.51 17.66
CA SER A 78 -2.32 -2.58 17.98
C SER A 78 -2.66 -2.57 19.46
#